data_AF-A0A7S0ICC9-F1
#
_entry.id   AF-A0A7S0ICC9-F1
#
_cell.length_a   1.000
_cell.length_b   1.000
_cell.length_c   1.000
_cell.angle_alpha   90.00
_cell.angle_beta   90.00
_cell.angle_gamma   90.00
#
_symmetry.space_group_name_H-M   'P 1'
#
loop_
_entity.id
_entity.type
_entity.pdbx_description
1 polymer ?
#
loop_
_entity_poly.entity_id
_entity_poly.type
_entity_poly.pdbx_seq_one_letter_code
_entity_poly.pdbx_strand_id
1 'polypeptide(L)'
;TARANREWIMRRYDDDDGRGTDEDWDASSSGSSRDSLEDFGLEPEEIERRAFVRRRRRAYDADPAAHLRRMRRERDEARRKASIAKAARDTPAQKAAGEDARAVAEELARYGLTEAALEAVESGDDEGDDGAA
;
A
#
# COMPACT_ATOMS: atom_id res chain seq x y z
N THR A 1 8.13 -49.48 26.14
CA THR A 1 8.75 -48.20 25.74
C THR A 1 7.79 -47.25 25.02
N ALA A 2 6.83 -47.70 24.21
CA ALA A 2 5.87 -46.81 23.53
C ALA A 2 4.88 -46.05 24.46
N ARG A 3 4.44 -46.64 25.58
CA ARG A 3 3.55 -45.97 26.56
C ARG A 3 4.20 -44.78 27.27
N ALA A 4 5.48 -44.90 27.64
CA ALA A 4 6.21 -43.83 28.30
C ALA A 4 6.40 -42.60 27.40
N ASN A 5 6.58 -42.80 26.09
CA ASN A 5 6.63 -41.69 25.14
C ASN A 5 5.27 -40.99 24.97
N ARG A 6 4.16 -41.74 25.01
CA ARG A 6 2.82 -41.15 24.92
C ARG A 6 2.51 -40.26 26.13
N GLU A 7 2.88 -40.70 27.32
CA GLU A 7 2.67 -39.93 28.56
C GLU A 7 3.55 -38.67 28.60
N TRP A 8 4.79 -38.74 28.10
CA TRP A 8 5.66 -37.58 28.00
C TRP A 8 5.14 -36.54 26.99
N ILE A 9 4.60 -36.98 25.86
CA ILE A 9 4.01 -36.10 24.85
C ILE A 9 2.73 -35.44 25.37
N MET A 10 1.81 -36.19 25.99
CA MET A 10 0.56 -35.64 26.51
C MET A 10 0.80 -34.63 27.65
N ARG A 11 1.73 -34.93 28.56
CA ARG A 11 2.09 -34.01 29.65
C ARG A 11 2.62 -32.66 29.13
N ARG A 12 3.33 -32.65 28.00
CA ARG A 12 3.85 -31.41 27.40
C ARG A 12 2.75 -30.48 26.87
N TYR A 13 1.58 -31.02 26.52
CA TYR A 13 0.44 -30.23 26.06
C TYR A 13 -0.51 -29.87 27.22
N ASP A 14 -0.61 -30.71 28.26
CA ASP A 14 -1.40 -30.42 29.47
C ASP A 14 -0.74 -29.36 30.38
N ASP A 15 0.60 -29.22 30.38
CA ASP A 15 1.32 -28.17 31.15
C ASP A 15 1.34 -26.80 30.43
N ASP A 16 0.83 -26.70 29.20
CA ASP A 16 0.70 -25.43 28.45
C ASP A 16 -0.69 -24.78 28.62
N ASP A 17 -1.52 -25.32 29.52
CA ASP A 17 -2.78 -24.71 29.94
C ASP A 17 -2.55 -23.68 31.05
N GLY A 18 -2.03 -22.49 30.71
CA GLY A 18 -2.19 -21.35 31.62
C GLY A 18 -1.09 -20.31 31.72
N ARG A 19 -0.37 -19.99 30.64
CA ARG A 19 0.04 -18.60 30.45
C ARG A 19 -0.70 -18.05 29.25
N GLY A 20 -1.87 -17.50 29.55
CA GLY A 20 -2.47 -16.48 28.71
C GLY A 20 -1.46 -15.35 28.55
N THR A 21 -0.67 -15.42 27.49
CA THR A 21 -0.49 -14.22 26.71
C THR A 21 -1.86 -13.93 26.12
N ASP A 22 -2.57 -13.02 26.78
CA ASP A 22 -3.35 -12.00 26.08
C ASP A 22 -2.34 -11.18 25.25
N GLU A 23 -1.62 -11.85 24.36
CA GLU A 23 -1.11 -11.26 23.15
C GLU A 23 -2.41 -11.02 22.39
N ASP A 24 -2.97 -9.85 22.68
CA ASP A 24 -3.55 -8.98 21.67
C ASP A 24 -2.94 -9.41 20.35
N TRP A 25 -3.67 -10.29 19.65
CA TRP A 25 -3.45 -10.53 18.24
C TRP A 25 -3.81 -9.20 17.66
N ASP A 26 -2.82 -8.30 17.71
CA ASP A 26 -2.90 -6.96 17.22
C ASP A 26 -3.25 -7.17 15.76
N ALA A 27 -4.55 -7.06 15.52
CA ALA A 27 -5.14 -7.01 14.22
C ALA A 27 -4.80 -5.66 13.59
N SER A 28 -3.67 -5.05 13.95
CA SER A 28 -2.62 -4.70 13.00
C SER A 28 -2.52 -5.78 11.93
N SER A 29 -3.49 -5.69 11.03
CA SER A 29 -3.43 -6.04 9.64
C SER A 29 -2.21 -5.33 9.05
N SER A 30 -1.02 -5.81 9.41
CA SER A 30 0.14 -5.82 8.55
C SER A 30 -0.22 -6.83 7.45
N GLY A 31 -1.25 -6.48 6.66
CA GLY A 31 -1.64 -7.23 5.49
C GLY A 31 -0.42 -7.18 4.60
N SER A 32 0.39 -8.23 4.64
CA SER A 32 1.67 -8.28 3.97
C SER A 32 1.42 -7.83 2.53
N SER A 33 2.16 -6.80 2.13
CA SER A 33 2.05 -6.29 0.77
C SER A 33 2.62 -7.31 -0.23
N ARG A 34 3.31 -8.36 0.24
CA ARG A 34 3.99 -9.35 -0.60
C ARG A 34 3.46 -10.78 -0.44
N ASP A 35 2.73 -11.09 0.64
CA ASP A 35 2.18 -12.43 0.84
C ASP A 35 0.71 -12.51 0.42
N SER A 36 0.45 -12.47 -0.89
CA SER A 36 -0.82 -12.94 -1.42
C SER A 36 -0.64 -14.31 -2.06
N LEU A 37 -1.55 -15.25 -1.79
CA LEU A 37 -1.54 -16.59 -2.40
C LEU A 37 -1.63 -16.51 -3.95
N GLU A 38 -2.01 -15.35 -4.48
CA GLU A 38 -2.12 -15.05 -5.90
C GLU A 38 -0.77 -14.70 -6.56
N ASP A 39 0.29 -14.49 -5.76
CA ASP A 39 1.63 -14.12 -6.25
C ASP A 39 2.54 -15.34 -6.51
N PHE A 40 2.09 -16.55 -6.16
CA PHE A 40 2.86 -17.78 -6.39
C PHE A 40 3.10 -18.03 -7.90
N GLY A 41 4.37 -18.15 -8.28
CA GLY A 41 4.78 -18.46 -9.65
C GLY A 41 4.87 -17.25 -10.60
N LEU A 42 4.67 -16.03 -10.09
CA LEU A 42 4.88 -14.81 -10.87
C LEU A 42 6.34 -14.36 -10.85
N GLU A 43 6.72 -13.58 -11.86
CA GLU A 43 8.04 -12.93 -11.86
C GLU A 43 8.11 -11.84 -10.77
N PRO A 44 9.30 -11.59 -10.18
CA PRO A 44 9.46 -10.62 -9.10
C PRO A 44 8.93 -9.22 -9.44
N GLU A 45 9.14 -8.76 -10.68
CA GLU A 45 8.65 -7.46 -11.15
C GLU A 45 7.11 -7.38 -11.11
N GLU A 46 6.43 -8.47 -11.47
CA GLU A 46 4.97 -8.54 -11.44
C GLU A 46 4.43 -8.56 -10.00
N ILE A 47 5.11 -9.28 -9.10
CA ILE A 47 4.77 -9.27 -7.67
C ILE A 47 4.88 -7.84 -7.11
N GLU A 48 5.92 -7.10 -7.48
CA GLU A 48 6.11 -5.72 -7.03
C GLU A 48 5.05 -4.77 -7.59
N ARG A 49 4.69 -4.92 -8.87
CA ARG A 49 3.58 -4.17 -9.48
C ARG A 49 2.26 -4.42 -8.75
N ARG A 50 1.92 -5.67 -8.47
CA ARG A 50 0.69 -6.04 -7.74
C ARG A 50 0.71 -5.57 -6.30
N ALA A 51 1.85 -5.73 -5.62
CA ALA A 51 2.04 -5.24 -4.27
C ALA A 51 1.83 -3.73 -4.17
N PHE A 52 2.33 -2.96 -5.15
CA PHE A 52 2.11 -1.52 -5.23
C PHE A 52 0.62 -1.19 -5.38
N VAL A 53 -0.08 -1.83 -6.32
CA VAL A 53 -1.52 -1.62 -6.52
C VAL A 53 -2.31 -1.96 -5.26
N ARG A 54 -2.01 -3.09 -4.61
CA ARG A 54 -2.64 -3.50 -3.34
C ARG A 54 -2.37 -2.49 -2.22
N ARG A 55 -1.14 -1.98 -2.08
CA ARG A 55 -0.82 -0.92 -1.11
C ARG A 55 -1.63 0.34 -1.35
N ARG A 56 -1.72 0.80 -2.60
CA ARG A 56 -2.49 2.00 -2.97
C ARG A 56 -3.97 1.82 -2.72
N ARG A 57 -4.50 0.62 -3.02
CA ARG A 57 -5.89 0.30 -2.72
C ARG A 57 -6.17 0.31 -1.21
N ARG A 58 -5.32 -0.32 -0.40
CA ARG A 58 -5.46 -0.30 1.06
C ARG A 58 -5.35 1.12 1.63
N ALA A 59 -4.46 1.96 1.10
CA ALA A 59 -4.36 3.36 1.50
C ALA A 59 -5.65 4.12 1.22
N TYR A 60 -6.24 3.93 0.03
CA TYR A 60 -7.54 4.50 -0.30
C TYR A 60 -8.68 3.96 0.58
N ASP A 61 -8.72 2.65 0.82
CA ASP A 61 -9.76 2.04 1.65
C ASP A 61 -9.65 2.48 3.13
N ALA A 62 -8.44 2.78 3.62
CA ALA A 62 -8.19 3.25 4.98
C ALA A 62 -8.50 4.75 5.18
N ASP A 63 -7.99 5.60 4.29
CA ASP A 63 -8.29 7.04 4.28
C ASP A 63 -8.38 7.56 2.83
N PRO A 64 -9.60 7.61 2.26
CA PRO A 64 -9.82 8.12 0.92
C PRO A 64 -9.36 9.57 0.75
N ALA A 65 -9.54 10.41 1.78
CA ALA A 65 -9.23 11.83 1.69
C ALA A 65 -7.71 12.05 1.63
N ALA A 66 -6.96 11.41 2.53
CA ALA A 66 -5.50 11.48 2.51
C ALA A 66 -4.91 10.90 1.21
N HIS A 67 -5.45 9.77 0.73
CA HIS A 67 -5.01 9.17 -0.53
C HIS A 67 -5.26 10.11 -1.72
N LEU A 68 -6.42 10.75 -1.80
CA LEU A 68 -6.73 11.73 -2.84
C LEU A 68 -5.85 12.98 -2.76
N ARG A 69 -5.51 13.47 -1.55
CA ARG A 69 -4.52 14.56 -1.40
C ARG A 69 -3.15 14.15 -1.95
N ARG A 70 -2.71 12.93 -1.64
CA ARG A 70 -1.46 12.38 -2.20
C ARG A 70 -1.52 12.31 -3.74
N MET A 71 -2.61 11.80 -4.32
CA MET A 71 -2.78 11.75 -5.78
C MET A 71 -2.78 13.14 -6.42
N ARG A 72 -3.35 14.15 -5.76
CA ARG A 72 -3.29 15.54 -6.20
C ARG A 72 -1.84 16.03 -6.28
N ARG A 73 -1.04 15.76 -5.24
CA ARG A 73 0.40 16.10 -5.23
C ARG A 73 1.16 15.41 -6.36
N GLU A 74 0.94 14.12 -6.56
CA GLU A 74 1.58 13.34 -7.65
C GLU A 74 1.25 13.91 -9.04
N ARG A 75 -0.01 14.26 -9.28
CA ARG A 75 -0.45 14.91 -10.52
C ARG A 75 0.21 16.27 -10.73
N ASP A 76 0.23 17.11 -9.69
CA ASP A 76 0.79 18.45 -9.79
C ASP A 76 2.31 18.40 -10.02
N GLU A 77 2.99 17.43 -9.41
CA GLU A 77 4.40 17.15 -9.70
C GLU A 77 4.61 16.68 -11.15
N ALA A 78 3.78 15.75 -11.66
CA ALA A 78 3.84 15.30 -13.05
C ALA A 78 3.62 16.48 -14.03
N ARG A 79 2.66 17.37 -13.74
CA ARG A 79 2.44 18.60 -14.52
C ARG A 79 3.63 19.56 -14.47
N ARG A 80 4.26 19.73 -13.30
CA ARG A 80 5.49 20.53 -13.16
C ARG A 80 6.64 19.92 -13.96
N LYS A 81 6.86 18.61 -13.85
CA LYS A 81 7.86 17.86 -14.62
C LYS A 81 7.64 18.02 -16.12
N ALA A 82 6.40 17.89 -16.59
CA ALA A 82 6.04 18.09 -17.99
C ALA A 82 6.34 19.54 -18.45
N SER A 83 6.06 20.54 -17.61
CA SER A 83 6.38 21.94 -17.89
C SER A 83 7.88 22.18 -18.01
N ILE A 84 8.67 21.65 -17.06
CA ILE A 84 10.14 21.74 -17.08
C ILE A 84 10.72 21.04 -18.31
N ALA A 85 10.27 19.81 -18.59
CA ALA A 85 10.70 19.04 -19.76
C ALA A 85 10.33 19.73 -21.08
N LYS A 86 9.16 20.39 -21.14
CA LYS A 86 8.75 21.20 -22.28
C LYS A 86 9.64 22.43 -22.45
N ALA A 87 9.97 23.13 -21.37
CA ALA A 87 10.89 24.26 -21.40
C ALA A 87 12.30 23.85 -21.85
N ALA A 88 12.76 22.67 -21.44
CA ALA A 88 14.03 22.08 -21.84
C ALA A 88 14.01 21.42 -23.24
N ARG A 89 12.83 21.33 -23.89
CA ARG A 89 12.61 20.58 -25.15
C ARG A 89 13.03 19.10 -25.07
N ASP A 90 13.01 18.54 -23.87
CA ASP A 90 13.30 17.14 -23.61
C ASP A 90 12.06 16.30 -23.92
N THR A 91 12.06 15.69 -25.11
CA THR A 91 10.94 14.86 -25.59
C THR A 91 10.73 13.59 -24.77
N PRO A 92 11.78 12.80 -24.41
CA PRO A 92 11.57 11.63 -23.56
C PRO A 92 11.02 12.01 -22.17
N ALA A 93 11.52 13.08 -21.54
CA ALA A 93 11.00 13.52 -20.25
C ALA A 93 9.56 14.06 -20.33
N GLN A 94 9.16 14.70 -21.44
CA GLN A 94 7.77 15.09 -21.68
C GLN A 94 6.85 13.87 -21.76
N LYS A 95 7.28 12.81 -22.45
CA LYS A 95 6.51 11.57 -22.57
C LYS A 95 6.36 10.89 -21.22
N ALA A 96 7.45 10.74 -20.47
CA ALA A 96 7.43 10.14 -19.13
C ALA A 96 6.50 10.90 -18.18
N ALA A 97 6.60 12.24 -18.13
CA ALA A 97 5.71 13.05 -17.30
C ALA A 97 4.23 12.96 -17.73
N GLY A 98 3.98 12.75 -19.03
CA GLY A 98 2.63 12.48 -19.55
C GLY A 98 2.10 11.10 -19.14
N GLU A 99 2.95 10.08 -19.10
CA GLU A 99 2.61 8.75 -18.61
C GLU A 99 2.32 8.77 -17.10
N ASP A 100 3.11 9.51 -16.31
CA ASP A 100 2.87 9.73 -14.88
C ASP A 100 1.47 10.35 -14.64
N ALA A 101 1.12 11.40 -15.41
CA ALA A 101 -0.19 12.04 -15.29
C ALA A 101 -1.35 11.09 -15.68
N ARG A 102 -1.15 10.24 -16.71
CA ARG A 102 -2.13 9.22 -17.11
C ARG A 102 -2.31 8.15 -16.04
N ALA A 103 -1.21 7.71 -15.41
CA ALA A 103 -1.28 6.71 -14.34
C ALA A 103 -2.16 7.17 -13.17
N VAL A 104 -2.07 8.46 -12.80
CA VAL A 104 -2.96 9.05 -11.78
C VAL A 104 -4.42 9.01 -12.24
N ALA A 105 -4.71 9.37 -13.50
CA ALA A 105 -6.08 9.34 -14.03
C ALA A 105 -6.66 7.92 -14.12
N GLU A 106 -5.86 6.93 -14.54
CA GLU A 106 -6.26 5.53 -14.58
C GLU A 106 -6.56 4.99 -13.18
N GLU A 107 -5.77 5.38 -12.19
CA GLU A 107 -6.04 4.99 -10.80
C GLU A 107 -7.33 5.62 -10.25
N LEU A 108 -7.59 6.90 -10.53
CA LEU A 108 -8.87 7.51 -10.16
C LEU A 108 -10.06 6.76 -10.78
N ALA A 109 -9.93 6.36 -12.05
CA ALA A 109 -10.95 5.59 -12.75
C ALA A 109 -11.22 4.24 -12.07
N ARG A 110 -10.20 3.59 -11.47
CA ARG A 110 -10.39 2.35 -10.68
C ARG A 110 -11.23 2.55 -9.43
N TYR A 111 -11.26 3.78 -8.89
CA TYR A 111 -12.12 4.16 -7.77
C TYR A 111 -13.47 4.73 -8.22
N GLY A 112 -13.74 4.81 -9.53
CA GLY A 112 -14.94 5.45 -10.07
C GLY A 112 -14.92 6.99 -9.97
N LEU A 113 -13.72 7.56 -9.79
CA LEU A 113 -13.51 9.00 -9.62
C LEU A 113 -12.95 9.63 -10.90
N THR A 114 -13.10 10.95 -11.01
CA THR A 114 -12.51 11.76 -12.07
C THR A 114 -11.51 12.75 -11.47
N GLU A 115 -10.74 13.46 -12.29
CA GLU A 115 -9.81 14.50 -11.82
C GLU A 115 -10.50 15.59 -10.97
N ALA A 116 -11.80 15.83 -11.17
CA ALA A 116 -12.56 16.78 -10.35
C ALA A 116 -12.61 16.40 -8.86
N ALA A 117 -12.53 15.09 -8.56
CA ALA A 117 -12.48 14.61 -7.18
C ALA A 117 -11.21 15.07 -6.45
N LEU A 118 -10.09 15.25 -7.16
CA LEU A 118 -8.85 15.75 -6.58
C LEU A 118 -8.95 17.23 -6.16
N GLU A 119 -9.73 18.03 -6.89
CA GLU A 119 -9.95 19.45 -6.55
C GLU A 119 -10.98 19.64 -5.45
N ALA A 120 -11.93 18.71 -5.35
CA ALA A 120 -12.96 18.73 -4.31
C ALA A 120 -12.41 18.38 -2.92
N VAL A 121 -11.26 17.71 -2.85
CA VAL A 121 -10.60 17.42 -1.58
C VAL A 121 -9.96 18.71 -1.07
N GLU A 122 -10.50 19.23 0.03
CA GLU A 122 -9.93 20.38 0.72
C GLU A 122 -8.45 20.13 1.00
N SER A 123 -7.63 21.16 0.73
CA SER A 123 -6.24 21.22 1.15
C SER A 123 -6.19 21.35 2.67
N GLY A 124 -6.61 20.31 3.37
CA GLY A 124 -6.22 20.13 4.76
C GLY A 124 -4.71 19.99 4.76
N ASP A 125 -4.03 20.97 5.35
CA ASP A 125 -2.63 20.85 5.70
C ASP A 125 -2.48 19.55 6.48
N ASP A 126 -1.90 18.56 5.83
CA ASP A 126 -1.46 17.32 6.44
C ASP A 126 -0.20 17.67 7.23
N GLU A 127 -0.35 18.46 8.31
CA GLU A 127 0.58 18.47 9.43
C GLU A 127 0.39 17.15 10.17
N GLY A 128 0.80 16.07 9.51
CA GLY A 128 0.80 14.71 10.01
C GLY A 128 2.24 14.29 10.27
N ASP A 129 2.81 14.85 11.33
CA ASP A 129 3.66 14.13 12.29
C ASP A 129 4.55 13.03 11.67
N ASP A 130 5.72 13.43 11.15
CA ASP A 130 6.90 12.56 11.15
C ASP A 130 7.28 12.31 12.62
N GLY A 131 6.49 11.44 13.27
CA GLY A 131 6.73 10.94 14.61
C GLY A 131 8.10 10.31 14.65
N ALA A 132 9.01 11.00 15.32
CA ALA A 132 10.30 10.48 15.72
C ALA A 132 10.11 9.25 16.61
N ALA A 133 10.65 8.10 16.20
CA ALA A 133 11.24 7.07 17.05
C ALA A 133 12.17 6.17 16.23
#